data_AF-A0A7Y3H9B4-F1
#
_entry.id   AF-A0A7Y3H9B4-F1
#
_cell.length_a   1.000
_cell.length_b   1.000
_cell.length_c   1.000
_cell.angle_alpha   90.00
_cell.angle_beta   90.00
_cell.angle_gamma   90.00
#
_symmetry.space_group_name_H-M   'P 1'
#
loop_
_entity.id
_entity.type
_entity.pdbx_description
1 polymer ?
#
loop_
_entity_poly.entity_id
_entity_poly.type
_entity_poly.pdbx_seq_one_letter_code
_entity_poly.pdbx_strand_id
1 'polypeptide(L)'
;MATIREQIHRNAVALISLVIAVGSLAYNTWRNETTEAQRNTRHASFRVLESLGELQQVADYHYYFVENEGSDDGEQWLRGWGQVTLVRDLTMVMPGTAPEAGLAIYQLWESRFSQLDDRDSQGRRTPQAMEAKDEIIQGIEDTRTAVIRVLRSLE
;
A
#
# COMPACT_ATOMS: atom_id res chain seq x y z
N MET A 1 32.15 39.51 -42.12
CA MET A 1 31.72 38.63 -41.02
C MET A 1 30.23 38.36 -41.24
N ALA A 2 29.81 37.09 -41.30
CA ALA A 2 28.39 36.77 -41.47
C ALA A 2 27.60 37.25 -40.26
N THR A 3 26.47 37.93 -40.49
CA THR A 3 25.62 38.40 -39.40
C THR A 3 25.03 37.21 -38.63
N ILE A 4 24.70 37.41 -37.35
CA ILE A 4 24.08 36.36 -36.52
C ILE A 4 22.81 35.80 -37.19
N ARG A 5 22.04 36.67 -37.85
CA ARG A 5 20.84 36.30 -38.61
C ARG A 5 21.14 35.34 -39.76
N GLU A 6 22.21 35.59 -40.53
CA GLU A 6 22.62 34.70 -41.62
C GLU A 6 23.14 33.36 -41.11
N GLN A 7 23.82 33.34 -39.97
CA GLN A 7 24.27 32.08 -39.36
C GLN A 7 23.08 31.24 -38.87
N ILE A 8 22.07 31.86 -38.26
CA ILE A 8 20.84 31.19 -37.85
C ILE A 8 20.08 30.66 -39.08
N HIS A 9 19.93 31.47 -40.13
CA HIS A 9 19.24 31.04 -41.35
C HIS A 9 19.96 29.88 -42.05
N ARG A 10 21.30 29.94 -42.12
CA ARG A 10 22.12 28.89 -42.75
C ARG A 10 22.10 27.57 -41.97
N ASN A 11 21.93 27.62 -40.65
CA ASN A 11 21.87 26.45 -39.78
C ASN A 11 20.45 26.12 -39.29
N ALA A 12 19.41 26.71 -39.88
CA ALA A 12 18.03 26.58 -39.40
C ALA A 12 17.58 25.13 -39.28
N VAL A 13 17.90 24.29 -40.28
CA VAL A 13 17.58 22.86 -40.27
C VAL A 13 18.25 22.16 -39.09
N ALA A 14 19.54 22.38 -38.87
CA ALA A 14 20.28 21.77 -37.77
C ALA A 14 19.75 22.21 -36.40
N LEU A 15 19.40 23.49 -36.25
CA LEU A 15 18.80 24.03 -35.02
C LEU A 15 17.41 23.43 -34.76
N ILE A 16 16.57 23.31 -35.80
CA ILE A 16 15.26 22.66 -35.70
C ILE A 16 15.42 21.17 -35.34
N SER A 17 16.34 20.46 -35.98
CA SER A 17 16.65 19.06 -35.66
C SER A 17 17.10 18.89 -34.21
N LEU A 18 17.95 19.81 -33.71
CA LEU A 18 18.39 19.79 -32.32
C LEU A 18 17.23 20.01 -31.35
N VAL A 19 16.37 20.99 -31.61
CA VAL A 19 15.19 21.27 -30.78
C VAL A 19 14.24 20.07 -30.75
N ILE A 20 14.00 19.45 -31.91
CA ILE A 20 13.15 18.24 -32.00
C ILE A 20 13.80 17.08 -31.23
N ALA A 21 15.11 16.86 -31.38
CA ALA A 21 15.82 15.79 -30.69
C ALA A 21 15.75 15.95 -29.16
N VAL A 22 16.04 17.15 -28.65
CA VAL A 22 15.98 17.46 -27.23
C VAL A 22 14.54 17.36 -26.71
N GLY A 23 13.56 17.89 -27.44
CA GLY A 23 12.15 17.81 -27.06
C GLY A 23 11.63 16.38 -27.02
N SER A 24 11.99 15.55 -28.01
CA SER A 24 11.63 14.14 -28.08
C SER A 24 12.23 13.34 -26.92
N LEU A 25 13.51 13.57 -26.61
CA LEU A 25 14.19 12.93 -25.49
C LEU A 25 13.53 13.33 -24.16
N ALA A 26 13.33 14.62 -23.93
CA ALA A 26 12.71 15.12 -22.70
C ALA A 26 11.30 14.55 -22.49
N TYR A 27 10.48 14.53 -23.55
CA TYR A 27 9.13 13.96 -23.48
C TYR A 27 9.15 12.45 -23.19
N ASN A 28 10.04 11.70 -23.87
CA ASN A 28 10.17 10.26 -23.62
C ASN A 28 10.64 9.96 -22.19
N THR A 29 11.60 10.72 -21.66
CA THR A 29 12.07 10.56 -20.28
C THR A 29 10.95 10.86 -19.28
N TRP A 30 10.26 11.99 -19.42
CA TRP A 30 9.16 12.36 -18.52
C TRP A 30 8.01 11.33 -18.55
N ARG A 31 7.62 10.88 -19.75
CA ARG A 31 6.61 9.84 -19.92
C ARG A 31 7.03 8.52 -19.26
N ASN A 32 8.30 8.13 -19.43
CA ASN A 32 8.81 6.88 -18.88
C ASN A 32 8.80 6.91 -17.35
N GLU A 33 9.32 7.98 -16.75
CA GLU A 33 9.32 8.17 -15.29
C GLU A 33 7.89 8.11 -14.71
N THR A 34 6.95 8.79 -15.37
CA THR A 34 5.54 8.78 -14.95
C THR A 34 4.92 7.38 -15.01
N THR A 35 5.21 6.64 -16.08
CA THR A 35 4.70 5.26 -16.25
C THR A 35 5.30 4.32 -15.23
N GLU A 36 6.59 4.46 -14.93
CA GLU A 36 7.30 3.67 -13.95
C GLU A 36 6.79 3.94 -12.52
N ALA A 37 6.63 5.21 -12.15
CA ALA A 37 6.04 5.61 -10.87
C ALA A 37 4.62 5.04 -10.69
N GLN A 38 3.78 5.12 -11.72
CA GLN A 38 2.44 4.52 -11.70
C GLN A 38 2.50 2.99 -11.57
N ARG A 39 3.41 2.31 -12.28
CA ARG A 39 3.56 0.85 -12.20
C ARG A 39 4.02 0.41 -10.81
N ASN A 40 5.00 1.10 -10.23
CA ASN A 40 5.49 0.81 -8.89
C ASN A 40 4.39 1.00 -7.84
N THR A 41 3.62 2.08 -7.96
CA THR A 41 2.47 2.34 -7.08
C THR A 41 1.39 1.27 -7.21
N ARG A 42 1.05 0.83 -8.43
CA ARG A 42 0.10 -0.29 -8.65
C ARG A 42 0.60 -1.59 -8.03
N HIS A 43 1.87 -1.91 -8.24
CA HIS A 43 2.47 -3.13 -7.68
C HIS A 43 2.43 -3.14 -6.15
N ALA A 44 2.84 -2.05 -5.50
CA ALA A 44 2.75 -1.91 -4.06
C ALA A 44 1.29 -2.00 -3.58
N SER A 45 0.36 -1.35 -4.28
CA SER A 45 -1.07 -1.36 -3.94
C SER A 45 -1.66 -2.76 -3.96
N PHE A 46 -1.39 -3.56 -4.99
CA PHE A 46 -1.87 -4.94 -5.05
C PHE A 46 -1.25 -5.80 -3.94
N ARG A 47 0.03 -5.61 -3.64
CA ARG A 47 0.68 -6.34 -2.54
C ARG A 47 0.09 -5.99 -1.18
N VAL A 48 -0.28 -4.74 -0.95
CA VAL A 48 -1.00 -4.33 0.27
C VAL A 48 -2.40 -4.95 0.33
N LEU A 49 -3.16 -4.96 -0.77
CA LEU A 49 -4.50 -5.56 -0.80
C LEU A 49 -4.48 -7.06 -0.52
N GLU A 50 -3.49 -7.78 -1.05
CA GLU A 50 -3.26 -9.19 -0.74
C GLU A 50 -2.93 -9.39 0.74
N SER A 51 -1.98 -8.60 1.26
CA SER A 51 -1.57 -8.63 2.66
C SER A 51 -2.70 -8.32 3.64
N LEU A 52 -3.59 -7.37 3.31
CA LEU A 52 -4.80 -7.08 4.08
C LEU A 52 -5.78 -8.26 4.10
N GLY A 53 -5.92 -8.98 2.98
CA GLY A 53 -6.73 -10.19 2.90
C GLY A 53 -6.16 -11.34 3.72
N GLU A 54 -4.84 -11.47 3.79
CA GLU A 54 -4.16 -12.41 4.68
C GLU A 54 -4.29 -12.00 6.15
N LEU A 55 -4.17 -10.72 6.46
CA LEU A 55 -4.35 -10.19 7.82
C LEU A 55 -5.76 -10.45 8.35
N GLN A 56 -6.78 -10.28 7.51
CA GLN A 56 -8.16 -10.64 7.84
C GLN A 56 -8.31 -12.13 8.18
N GLN A 57 -7.70 -13.01 7.38
CA GLN A 57 -7.74 -14.46 7.65
C GLN A 57 -7.07 -14.81 8.98
N VAL A 58 -5.96 -14.13 9.33
CA VAL A 58 -5.32 -14.31 10.64
C VAL A 58 -6.25 -13.87 11.77
N ALA A 59 -6.88 -12.70 11.66
CA ALA A 59 -7.81 -12.20 12.68
C ALA A 59 -9.00 -13.15 12.89
N ASP A 60 -9.60 -13.62 11.79
CA ASP A 60 -10.69 -14.60 11.83
C ASP A 60 -10.22 -15.95 12.39
N TYR A 61 -9.00 -16.38 12.05
CA TYR A 61 -8.42 -17.62 12.58
C TYR A 61 -8.28 -17.56 14.10
N HIS A 62 -7.66 -16.48 14.63
CA HIS A 62 -7.52 -16.27 16.06
C HIS A 62 -8.88 -16.26 16.75
N TYR A 63 -9.83 -15.49 16.22
CA TYR A 63 -11.15 -15.37 16.85
C TYR A 63 -11.94 -16.70 16.86
N TYR A 64 -11.92 -17.50 15.80
CA TYR A 64 -12.77 -18.69 15.70
C TYR A 64 -12.10 -20.01 16.06
N PHE A 65 -10.79 -20.16 15.88
CA PHE A 65 -10.14 -21.47 15.87
C PHE A 65 -9.05 -21.68 16.93
N VAL A 66 -8.59 -20.62 17.60
CA VAL A 66 -7.67 -20.75 18.75
C VAL A 66 -8.48 -21.23 19.96
N GLU A 67 -8.65 -22.55 20.05
CA GLU A 67 -9.37 -23.25 21.13
C GLU A 67 -8.49 -24.22 21.93
N ASN A 68 -7.31 -24.61 21.43
CA ASN A 68 -6.54 -25.71 22.02
C ASN A 68 -5.05 -25.38 22.16
N GLU A 69 -4.50 -25.68 23.34
CA GLU A 69 -3.07 -25.84 23.56
C GLU A 69 -2.53 -26.87 22.55
N GLY A 70 -1.73 -26.41 21.57
CA GLY A 70 -1.17 -27.23 20.49
C GLY A 70 -1.53 -26.80 19.07
N SER A 71 -2.28 -25.70 18.89
CA SER A 71 -2.50 -25.07 17.57
C SER A 71 -1.24 -24.31 17.09
N ASP A 72 -1.10 -24.12 15.77
CA ASP A 72 -0.07 -23.28 15.11
C ASP A 72 -0.18 -21.77 15.46
N ASP A 73 -0.61 -21.47 16.68
CA ASP A 73 -0.85 -20.14 17.24
C ASP A 73 0.39 -19.24 17.08
N GLY A 74 1.58 -19.79 17.30
CA GLY A 74 2.84 -19.08 17.09
C GLY A 74 3.08 -18.69 15.63
N GLU A 75 2.72 -19.52 14.66
CA GLU A 75 2.87 -19.19 13.23
C GLU A 75 1.87 -18.11 12.81
N GLN A 76 0.62 -18.22 13.25
CA GLN A 76 -0.44 -17.25 12.92
C GLN A 76 -0.19 -15.89 13.59
N TRP A 77 0.30 -15.90 14.83
CA TRP A 77 0.79 -14.71 15.52
C TRP A 77 1.88 -13.99 14.70
N LEU A 78 2.92 -14.73 14.29
CA LEU A 78 4.02 -14.19 13.49
C LEU A 78 3.53 -13.68 12.13
N ARG A 79 2.61 -14.43 11.51
CA ARG A 79 2.01 -14.08 10.22
C ARG A 79 1.24 -12.76 10.31
N GLY A 80 0.38 -12.59 11.31
CA GLY A 80 -0.38 -11.35 11.51
C GLY A 80 0.51 -10.12 11.67
N TRP A 81 1.52 -10.21 12.53
CA TRP A 81 2.51 -9.13 12.71
C TRP A 81 3.33 -8.86 11.45
N GLY A 82 3.69 -9.89 10.70
CA GLY A 82 4.37 -9.77 9.41
C GLY A 82 3.52 -9.02 8.39
N GLN A 83 2.24 -9.39 8.26
CA GLN A 83 1.33 -8.76 7.31
C GLN A 83 1.05 -7.30 7.66
N VAL A 84 0.70 -7.00 8.91
CA VAL A 84 0.39 -5.61 9.31
C VAL A 84 1.61 -4.69 9.17
N THR A 85 2.81 -5.20 9.43
CA THR A 85 4.06 -4.45 9.20
C THR A 85 4.29 -4.20 7.72
N LEU A 86 4.08 -5.21 6.87
CA LEU A 86 4.19 -5.08 5.42
C LEU A 86 3.20 -4.04 4.88
N VAL A 87 1.95 -4.06 5.34
CA VAL A 87 0.93 -3.06 5.01
C VAL A 87 1.40 -1.66 5.39
N ARG A 88 1.85 -1.46 6.62
CA ARG A 88 2.38 -0.16 7.09
C ARG A 88 3.54 0.32 6.22
N ASP A 89 4.51 -0.53 5.95
CA ASP A 89 5.72 -0.12 5.24
C ASP A 89 5.46 0.18 3.77
N LEU A 90 4.63 -0.62 3.09
CA LEU A 90 4.28 -0.38 1.69
C LEU A 90 3.36 0.81 1.50
N THR A 91 2.46 1.09 2.45
CA THR A 91 1.59 2.26 2.37
C THR A 91 2.35 3.58 2.55
N MET A 92 3.49 3.59 3.28
CA MET A 92 4.33 4.78 3.43
C MET A 92 4.92 5.30 2.10
N VAL A 93 5.08 4.44 1.10
CA VAL A 93 5.58 4.83 -0.23
C VAL A 93 4.46 5.14 -1.22
N MET A 94 3.20 5.05 -0.79
CA MET A 94 2.03 5.39 -1.61
C MET A 94 1.61 6.84 -1.42
N PRO A 95 1.01 7.49 -2.44
CA PRO A 95 0.50 8.84 -2.32
C PRO A 95 -0.82 8.91 -1.54
N GLY A 96 -1.23 10.13 -1.17
CA GLY A 96 -2.56 10.40 -0.62
C GLY A 96 -2.74 9.89 0.80
N THR A 97 -3.90 9.29 1.08
CA THR A 97 -4.31 8.87 2.44
C THR A 97 -3.80 7.48 2.83
N ALA A 98 -3.06 6.78 1.95
CA ALA A 98 -2.60 5.43 2.23
C ALA A 98 -1.62 5.34 3.42
N PRO A 99 -0.61 6.23 3.57
CA PRO A 99 0.31 6.18 4.72
C PRO A 99 -0.40 6.29 6.08
N GLU A 100 -1.38 7.19 6.18
CA GLU A 100 -2.16 7.41 7.40
C GLU A 100 -2.99 6.17 7.75
N ALA A 101 -3.64 5.55 6.75
CA ALA A 101 -4.43 4.35 6.94
C ALA A 101 -3.56 3.15 7.36
N GLY A 102 -2.39 2.97 6.73
CA GLY A 102 -1.45 1.91 7.08
C GLY A 102 -0.87 2.03 8.49
N LEU A 103 -0.61 3.25 8.95
CA LEU A 103 -0.21 3.49 10.34
C LEU A 103 -1.36 3.21 11.31
N ALA A 104 -2.58 3.62 10.96
CA ALA A 104 -3.76 3.42 11.79
C ALA A 104 -4.06 1.93 12.02
N ILE A 105 -4.04 1.10 10.96
CA ILE A 105 -4.27 -0.35 11.12
C ILE A 105 -3.15 -1.02 11.91
N TYR A 106 -1.90 -0.56 11.78
CA TYR A 106 -0.79 -1.06 12.59
C TYR A 106 -0.99 -0.80 14.09
N GLN A 107 -1.36 0.44 14.46
CA GLN A 107 -1.63 0.82 15.85
C GLN A 107 -2.86 0.09 16.40
N LEU A 108 -3.89 -0.07 15.57
CA LEU A 108 -5.08 -0.80 15.95
C LEU A 108 -4.77 -2.27 16.23
N TRP A 109 -4.03 -2.91 15.34
CA TRP A 109 -3.55 -4.28 15.54
C TRP A 109 -2.74 -4.41 16.83
N GLU A 110 -1.77 -3.53 17.05
CA GLU A 110 -0.95 -3.52 18.25
C GLU A 110 -1.78 -3.42 19.54
N SER A 111 -2.83 -2.60 19.54
CA SER A 111 -3.65 -2.37 20.73
C SER A 111 -4.74 -3.43 20.96
N ARG A 112 -5.26 -4.06 19.90
CA ARG A 112 -6.44 -4.95 19.97
C ARG A 112 -6.12 -6.43 19.79
N PHE A 113 -5.00 -6.78 19.17
CA PHE A 113 -4.72 -8.17 18.79
C PHE A 113 -4.80 -9.14 19.98
N SER A 114 -4.24 -8.78 21.14
CA SER A 114 -4.28 -9.66 22.34
C SER A 114 -5.69 -9.88 22.89
N GLN A 115 -6.65 -9.03 22.52
CA GLN A 115 -8.05 -9.13 22.98
C GLN A 115 -8.85 -10.13 22.12
N LEU A 116 -8.37 -10.51 20.93
CA LEU A 116 -9.02 -11.51 20.07
C LEU A 116 -9.18 -12.87 20.77
N ASP A 117 -8.26 -13.16 21.69
CA ASP A 117 -8.23 -14.41 22.44
C ASP A 117 -8.98 -14.37 23.77
N ASP A 118 -9.58 -13.23 24.12
CA ASP A 118 -10.26 -13.06 25.40
C ASP A 118 -11.51 -13.95 25.51
N ARG A 119 -11.59 -14.71 26.61
CA ARG A 119 -12.63 -15.70 26.88
C ARG A 119 -13.13 -15.59 28.31
N ASP A 120 -14.44 -15.78 28.49
CA ASP A 120 -15.06 -15.85 29.81
C ASP A 120 -14.71 -17.16 30.54
N SER A 121 -15.11 -17.28 31.80
CA SER A 121 -14.89 -18.48 32.61
C SER A 121 -15.60 -19.74 32.08
N GLN A 122 -16.45 -19.61 31.06
CA GLN A 122 -17.13 -20.71 30.38
C GLN A 122 -16.48 -21.04 29.02
N GLY A 123 -15.36 -20.40 28.68
CA GLY A 123 -14.63 -20.60 27.43
C GLY A 123 -15.27 -19.90 26.22
N ARG A 124 -16.28 -19.03 26.42
CA ARG A 124 -16.93 -18.29 25.34
C ARG A 124 -16.19 -16.98 25.08
N ARG A 125 -16.22 -16.48 23.85
CA ARG A 125 -15.66 -15.17 23.51
C ARG A 125 -16.33 -14.06 24.32
N THR A 126 -15.52 -13.17 24.87
CA THR A 126 -16.02 -12.01 25.61
C THR A 126 -16.54 -10.95 24.64
N PRO A 127 -17.38 -10.00 25.12
CA PRO A 127 -17.74 -8.82 24.35
C PRO A 127 -16.51 -8.04 23.84
N GLN A 128 -15.43 -8.02 24.61
CA GLN A 128 -14.17 -7.37 24.24
C GLN A 128 -13.51 -8.04 23.04
N ALA A 129 -13.50 -9.37 22.98
CA ALA A 129 -12.97 -10.10 21.82
C ALA A 129 -13.78 -9.81 20.55
N MET A 130 -15.10 -9.70 20.67
CA MET A 130 -15.99 -9.36 19.55
C MET A 130 -15.75 -7.93 19.07
N GLU A 131 -15.66 -6.97 19.99
CA GLU A 131 -15.35 -5.57 19.68
C GLU A 131 -13.97 -5.43 19.01
N ALA A 132 -12.94 -6.09 19.55
CA ALA A 132 -11.60 -6.08 18.98
C ALA A 132 -11.58 -6.62 17.55
N LYS A 133 -12.31 -7.71 17.29
CA LYS A 133 -12.45 -8.26 15.95
C LYS A 133 -13.12 -7.26 15.01
N ASP A 134 -14.28 -6.72 15.40
CA ASP A 134 -15.04 -5.81 14.54
C ASP A 134 -14.24 -4.54 14.22
N GLU A 135 -13.51 -3.98 15.20
CA GLU A 135 -12.60 -2.86 14.97
C GLU A 135 -11.48 -3.21 13.99
N ILE A 136 -10.80 -4.34 14.18
CA ILE A 136 -9.72 -4.78 13.27
C ILE A 136 -10.24 -4.96 11.85
N ILE A 137 -11.40 -5.60 11.68
CA ILE A 137 -12.03 -5.79 10.37
C ILE A 137 -12.38 -4.43 9.73
N GLN A 138 -12.93 -3.50 10.50
CA GLN A 138 -13.21 -2.16 10.01
C GLN A 138 -11.93 -1.42 9.58
N GLY A 139 -10.87 -1.49 10.38
CA GLY A 139 -9.57 -0.89 10.04
C GLY A 139 -8.94 -1.48 8.77
N ILE A 140 -9.12 -2.79 8.55
CA ILE A 140 -8.72 -3.46 7.30
C ILE A 140 -9.50 -2.88 6.11
N GLU A 141 -10.81 -2.73 6.23
CA GLU A 141 -11.65 -2.17 5.15
C GLU A 141 -11.39 -0.69 4.87
N ASP A 142 -11.11 0.10 5.91
CA ASP A 142 -10.72 1.51 5.77
C ASP A 142 -9.39 1.62 5.02
N THR A 143 -8.43 0.76 5.35
CA THR A 143 -7.13 0.69 4.65
C THR A 143 -7.30 0.22 3.21
N ARG A 144 -8.14 -0.79 2.97
CA ARG A 144 -8.49 -1.27 1.62
C ARG A 144 -9.06 -0.13 0.78
N THR A 145 -9.97 0.66 1.35
CA THR A 145 -10.58 1.82 0.69
C THR A 145 -9.56 2.90 0.37
N ALA A 146 -8.63 3.19 1.28
CA ALA A 146 -7.55 4.15 1.03
C ALA A 146 -6.64 3.69 -0.12
N VAL A 147 -6.26 2.41 -0.18
CA VAL A 147 -5.42 1.84 -1.24
C VAL A 147 -6.16 1.80 -2.59
N ILE A 148 -7.46 1.48 -2.60
CA ILE A 148 -8.28 1.53 -3.82
C ILE A 148 -8.37 2.96 -4.35
N ARG A 149 -8.46 3.97 -3.46
CA ARG A 149 -8.44 5.39 -3.86
C ARG A 149 -7.12 5.76 -4.55
N VAL A 150 -5.99 5.26 -4.04
CA VAL A 150 -4.69 5.42 -4.70
C VAL A 150 -4.72 4.81 -6.10
N LEU A 151 -5.18 3.56 -6.24
CA LEU A 151 -5.27 2.91 -7.56
C LEU A 151 -6.11 3.69 -8.56
N ARG A 152 -7.27 4.23 -8.13
CA ARG A 152 -8.14 5.05 -8.98
C ARG A 152 -7.51 6.39 -9.38
N SER A 153 -6.58 6.92 -8.59
CA SER A 153 -5.85 8.16 -8.94
C SER A 153 -4.75 7.96 -9.98
N LEU A 154 -4.42 6.71 -10.33
CA LEU A 154 -3.41 6.37 -11.34
C LEU A 154 -4.00 6.17 -12.74
N GLU A 155 -5.33 6.24 -12.89
CA GLU A 155 -6.04 6.26 -14.18
C GLU A 155 -5.88 7.61 -14.88
#